data_AF-A0A1F5J845-F1
#
_entry.id   AF-A0A1F5J845-F1
#
_cell.length_a   1.000
_cell.length_b   1.000
_cell.length_c   1.000
_cell.angle_alpha   90.00
_cell.angle_beta   90.00
_cell.angle_gamma   90.00
#
_symmetry.space_group_name_H-M   'P 1'
#
loop_
_entity.id
_entity.type
_entity.pdbx_description
1 polymer ?
#
loop_
_entity_poly.entity_id
_entity_poly.type
_entity_poly.pdbx_seq_one_letter_code
_entity_poly.pdbx_strand_id
1 'polypeptide(L)'
;KVKEPLPVEYPLIKKNHTIFCYLHLAADNKLVQALKKSGCRAIAFETVELPDGSLPLLAPMSKIAGRLSVQVGVHFLQKSKGGKGVLLSGAAGVRNGRVTVIGGGTVGLNAVLSALGLGAEVTVIDNKHRKLEFYYEHFEGRVRTLPSYPEVISEELGRSDLVVGAVLVTGARAPRVITKEMIACMEQGSVFVDVAIDQGGCSETSIPTTHDSPVYKTLGVTHYCVTNMPSLVSGTSTYSLSNTILPYVAALAEGGIEKNDALSKGINVDNGELRINFD
;
A
#
# COMPACT_ATOMS: atom_id res chain seq x y z
N LYS A 1 -19.06 3.75 -2.86
CA LYS A 1 -18.16 4.77 -2.24
C LYS A 1 -16.72 4.45 -2.64
N VAL A 2 -15.73 5.29 -2.30
CA VAL A 2 -14.31 4.93 -2.42
C VAL A 2 -13.79 4.38 -1.09
N LYS A 3 -13.81 5.19 -0.03
CA LYS A 3 -13.38 4.80 1.32
C LYS A 3 -14.54 4.31 2.19
N GLU A 4 -14.17 3.67 3.28
CA GLU A 4 -15.04 3.14 4.31
C GLU A 4 -15.99 4.20 4.87
N PRO A 5 -17.21 3.80 5.31
CA PRO A 5 -18.06 4.68 6.08
C PRO A 5 -17.35 5.19 7.33
N LEU A 6 -17.54 6.48 7.64
CA LEU A 6 -17.07 7.09 8.88
C LEU A 6 -18.16 7.08 9.97
N PRO A 7 -17.82 7.30 11.26
CA PRO A 7 -18.80 7.26 12.36
C PRO A 7 -20.05 8.14 12.15
N VAL A 8 -19.88 9.30 11.52
CA VAL A 8 -20.98 10.23 11.19
C VAL A 8 -21.91 9.66 10.11
N GLU A 9 -21.43 8.72 9.30
CA GLU A 9 -22.18 8.07 8.23
C GLU A 9 -22.88 6.79 8.70
N TYR A 10 -22.48 6.20 9.85
CA TYR A 10 -23.07 4.94 10.34
C TYR A 10 -24.60 4.97 10.48
N PRO A 11 -25.22 6.04 11.01
CA PRO A 11 -26.69 6.10 11.11
C PRO A 11 -27.41 6.17 9.76
N LEU A 12 -26.70 6.49 8.68
CA LEU A 12 -27.26 6.59 7.33
C LEU A 12 -27.34 5.22 6.63
N ILE A 13 -26.66 4.20 7.17
CA ILE A 13 -26.61 2.85 6.60
C ILE A 13 -27.87 2.09 7.00
N LYS A 14 -28.64 1.65 6.00
CA LYS A 14 -29.90 0.93 6.18
C LYS A 14 -29.75 -0.51 5.71
N LYS A 15 -30.61 -1.39 6.23
CA LYS A 15 -30.64 -2.83 5.90
C LYS A 15 -30.72 -3.11 4.38
N ASN A 16 -31.43 -2.27 3.63
CA ASN A 16 -31.61 -2.43 2.18
C ASN A 16 -30.44 -1.90 1.35
N HIS A 17 -29.41 -1.30 1.96
CA HIS A 17 -28.24 -0.82 1.22
C HIS A 17 -27.28 -1.98 0.90
N THR A 18 -26.67 -1.89 -0.28
CA THR A 18 -25.42 -2.61 -0.60
C THR A 18 -24.28 -1.60 -0.58
N ILE A 19 -23.37 -1.75 0.37
CA ILE A 19 -22.17 -0.93 0.50
C ILE A 19 -21.06 -1.58 -0.32
N PHE A 20 -20.57 -0.88 -1.35
CA PHE A 20 -19.48 -1.34 -2.21
C PHE A 20 -18.38 -0.26 -2.23
N CYS A 21 -17.27 -0.54 -1.53
CA CYS A 21 -16.10 0.34 -1.38
C CYS A 21 -14.93 -0.41 -0.72
N TYR A 22 -13.79 0.27 -0.47
CA TYR A 22 -12.80 -0.26 0.47
C TYR A 22 -13.36 -0.24 1.90
N LEU A 23 -13.10 -1.28 2.70
CA LEU A 23 -13.61 -1.37 4.08
C LEU A 23 -12.52 -1.52 5.14
N HIS A 24 -11.44 -2.27 4.85
CA HIS A 24 -10.32 -2.57 5.74
C HIS A 24 -10.75 -3.05 7.14
N LEU A 25 -11.77 -3.92 7.19
CA LEU A 25 -12.46 -4.29 8.44
C LEU A 25 -11.55 -4.91 9.52
N ALA A 26 -10.47 -5.57 9.13
CA ALA A 26 -9.50 -6.15 10.07
C ALA A 26 -8.86 -5.10 11.00
N ALA A 27 -8.81 -3.83 10.57
CA ALA A 27 -8.24 -2.72 11.32
C ALA A 27 -9.30 -1.87 12.06
N ASP A 28 -10.60 -2.08 11.83
CA ASP A 28 -11.68 -1.24 12.40
C ASP A 28 -12.88 -2.04 12.91
N ASN A 29 -12.78 -2.48 14.17
CA ASN A 29 -13.89 -3.17 14.84
C ASN A 29 -15.14 -2.28 15.02
N LYS A 30 -15.00 -0.94 15.10
CA LYS A 30 -16.18 -0.06 15.24
C LYS A 30 -17.01 -0.10 13.97
N LEU A 31 -16.37 -0.05 12.81
CA LEU A 31 -17.01 -0.19 11.51
C LEU A 31 -17.68 -1.56 11.37
N VAL A 32 -17.00 -2.65 11.78
CA VAL A 32 -17.59 -4.00 11.78
C VAL A 32 -18.91 -4.02 12.55
N GLN A 33 -18.93 -3.49 13.78
CA GLN A 33 -20.17 -3.45 14.58
C GLN A 33 -21.25 -2.58 13.94
N ALA A 34 -20.90 -1.46 13.34
CA ALA A 34 -21.85 -0.58 12.66
C ALA A 34 -22.50 -1.27 11.46
N LEU A 35 -21.71 -1.92 10.60
CA LEU A 35 -22.20 -2.68 9.45
C LEU A 35 -23.10 -3.83 9.89
N LYS A 36 -22.66 -4.63 10.87
CA LYS A 36 -23.48 -5.72 11.43
C LYS A 36 -24.81 -5.22 11.99
N LYS A 37 -24.78 -4.14 12.79
CA LYS A 37 -25.99 -3.54 13.38
C LYS A 37 -26.97 -3.05 12.31
N SER A 38 -26.47 -2.49 11.21
CA SER A 38 -27.32 -2.00 10.12
C SER A 38 -28.03 -3.13 9.36
N GLY A 39 -27.46 -4.34 9.38
CA GLY A 39 -27.93 -5.48 8.59
C GLY A 39 -27.72 -5.32 7.08
N CYS A 40 -26.98 -4.30 6.64
CA CYS A 40 -26.69 -4.09 5.22
C CYS A 40 -25.80 -5.21 4.65
N ARG A 41 -25.76 -5.30 3.33
CA ARG A 41 -24.74 -6.07 2.62
C ARG A 41 -23.52 -5.20 2.38
N ALA A 42 -22.35 -5.60 2.86
CA ALA A 42 -21.11 -4.87 2.67
C ALA A 42 -20.11 -5.73 1.88
N ILE A 43 -19.72 -5.22 0.71
CA ILE A 43 -18.79 -5.84 -0.22
C ILE A 43 -17.52 -5.00 -0.27
N ALA A 44 -16.38 -5.60 0.09
CA ALA A 44 -15.10 -4.91 0.11
C ALA A 44 -14.36 -5.07 -1.21
N PHE A 45 -13.83 -3.96 -1.75
CA PHE A 45 -12.99 -4.01 -2.94
C PHE A 45 -11.75 -4.90 -2.73
N GLU A 46 -11.12 -4.82 -1.56
CA GLU A 46 -9.88 -5.53 -1.24
C GLU A 46 -10.05 -7.03 -0.98
N THR A 47 -11.28 -7.55 -0.98
CA THR A 47 -11.58 -8.98 -0.82
C THR A 47 -12.28 -9.60 -2.04
N VAL A 48 -12.62 -8.79 -3.05
CA VAL A 48 -13.01 -9.32 -4.37
C VAL A 48 -11.79 -9.98 -5.00
N GLU A 49 -11.89 -11.28 -5.22
CA GLU A 49 -10.76 -12.12 -5.62
C GLU A 49 -11.13 -13.01 -6.82
N LEU A 50 -10.27 -13.02 -7.83
CA LEU A 50 -10.42 -13.89 -9.01
C LEU A 50 -9.95 -15.33 -8.71
N PRO A 51 -10.26 -16.31 -9.59
CA PRO A 51 -9.84 -17.71 -9.39
C PRO A 51 -8.32 -17.90 -9.28
N ASP A 52 -7.53 -16.99 -9.85
CA ASP A 52 -6.07 -16.99 -9.77
C ASP A 52 -5.51 -16.37 -8.47
N GLY A 53 -6.40 -15.97 -7.55
CA GLY A 53 -6.05 -15.33 -6.28
C GLY A 53 -5.73 -13.84 -6.42
N SER A 54 -5.89 -13.24 -7.60
CA SER A 54 -5.65 -11.81 -7.78
C SER A 54 -6.79 -10.96 -7.24
N LEU A 55 -6.45 -9.76 -6.76
CA LEU A 55 -7.38 -8.77 -6.20
C LEU A 55 -7.59 -7.62 -7.19
N PRO A 56 -8.50 -7.78 -8.17
CA PRO A 56 -8.63 -6.85 -9.30
C PRO A 56 -8.99 -5.44 -8.84
N LEU A 57 -9.81 -5.29 -7.80
CA LEU A 57 -10.25 -3.97 -7.34
C LEU A 57 -9.25 -3.28 -6.41
N LEU A 58 -8.27 -3.99 -5.86
CA LEU A 58 -7.18 -3.41 -5.07
C LEU A 58 -6.00 -2.98 -5.96
N ALA A 59 -5.72 -3.76 -7.02
CA ALA A 59 -4.55 -3.56 -7.87
C ALA A 59 -4.38 -2.15 -8.45
N PRO A 60 -5.43 -1.44 -8.94
CA PRO A 60 -5.30 -0.08 -9.47
C PRO A 60 -4.72 0.91 -8.45
N MET A 61 -5.23 0.86 -7.22
CA MET A 61 -4.77 1.75 -6.15
C MET A 61 -3.37 1.36 -5.68
N SER A 62 -3.05 0.07 -5.59
CA SER A 62 -1.68 -0.39 -5.29
C SER A 62 -0.66 0.08 -6.32
N LYS A 63 -0.99 0.05 -7.63
CA LYS A 63 -0.11 0.54 -8.68
C LYS A 63 0.18 2.03 -8.50
N ILE A 64 -0.86 2.84 -8.26
CA ILE A 64 -0.73 4.29 -8.07
C ILE A 64 0.07 4.60 -6.79
N ALA A 65 -0.25 3.94 -5.68
CA ALA A 65 0.44 4.14 -4.40
C ALA A 65 1.94 3.80 -4.51
N GLY A 66 2.29 2.72 -5.21
CA GLY A 66 3.69 2.37 -5.48
C GLY A 66 4.43 3.43 -6.30
N ARG A 67 3.79 4.07 -7.29
CA ARG A 67 4.43 5.16 -8.04
C ARG A 67 4.58 6.42 -7.18
N LEU A 68 3.53 6.76 -6.45
CA LEU A 68 3.52 7.92 -5.56
C LEU A 68 4.53 7.80 -4.44
N SER A 69 4.82 6.60 -3.93
CA SER A 69 5.78 6.42 -2.83
C SER A 69 7.17 6.95 -3.18
N VAL A 70 7.61 6.74 -4.41
CA VAL A 70 8.86 7.31 -4.90
C VAL A 70 8.73 8.81 -5.11
N GLN A 71 7.63 9.28 -5.70
CA GLN A 71 7.42 10.71 -5.95
C GLN A 71 7.43 11.54 -4.65
N VAL A 72 6.71 11.09 -3.61
CA VAL A 72 6.72 11.75 -2.30
C VAL A 72 8.07 11.57 -1.61
N GLY A 73 8.69 10.39 -1.73
CA GLY A 73 10.03 10.12 -1.20
C GLY A 73 11.07 11.10 -1.73
N VAL A 74 11.09 11.33 -3.04
CA VAL A 74 11.98 12.30 -3.71
C VAL A 74 11.69 13.73 -3.24
N HIS A 75 10.42 14.10 -3.06
CA HIS A 75 10.07 15.42 -2.54
C HIS A 75 10.68 15.65 -1.15
N PHE A 76 10.54 14.69 -0.25
CA PHE A 76 11.05 14.82 1.13
C PHE A 76 12.56 14.54 1.26
N LEU A 77 13.19 13.98 0.23
CA LEU A 77 14.65 13.90 0.15
C LEU A 77 15.32 15.27 -0.07
N GLN A 78 14.58 16.27 -0.55
CA GLN A 78 15.13 17.61 -0.78
C GLN A 78 15.56 18.29 0.52
N LYS A 79 16.67 19.05 0.46
CA LYS A 79 17.22 19.72 1.66
C LYS A 79 16.25 20.74 2.27
N SER A 80 15.52 21.46 1.43
CA SER A 80 14.47 22.41 1.84
C SER A 80 13.29 21.76 2.56
N LYS A 81 13.13 20.44 2.44
CA LYS A 81 12.13 19.63 3.15
C LYS A 81 12.70 18.87 4.34
N GLY A 82 13.98 19.11 4.69
CA GLY A 82 14.66 18.49 5.82
C GLY A 82 15.32 17.15 5.52
N GLY A 83 15.32 16.71 4.26
CA GLY A 83 15.99 15.50 3.80
C GLY A 83 17.49 15.68 3.54
N LYS A 84 18.16 14.63 3.04
CA LYS A 84 19.60 14.64 2.75
C LYS A 84 20.03 15.64 1.67
N GLY A 85 19.14 16.01 0.76
CA GLY A 85 19.48 16.76 -0.45
C GLY A 85 20.00 15.86 -1.57
N VAL A 86 19.51 14.62 -1.66
CA VAL A 86 19.91 13.65 -2.70
C VAL A 86 18.97 13.75 -3.88
N LEU A 87 19.55 13.88 -5.08
CA LEU A 87 18.85 13.69 -6.34
C LEU A 87 19.01 12.22 -6.77
N LEU A 88 17.91 11.48 -6.93
CA LEU A 88 17.98 10.05 -7.20
C LEU A 88 18.73 9.70 -8.49
N SER A 89 18.65 10.55 -9.52
CA SER A 89 19.36 10.34 -10.78
C SER A 89 20.87 10.56 -10.69
N GLY A 90 21.35 11.15 -9.58
CA GLY A 90 22.71 11.69 -9.51
C GLY A 90 22.95 12.74 -10.60
N ALA A 91 24.21 12.83 -11.02
CA ALA A 91 24.70 13.64 -12.13
C ALA A 91 26.03 13.06 -12.63
N ALA A 92 26.59 13.58 -13.74
CA ALA A 92 27.90 13.13 -14.21
C ALA A 92 28.98 13.28 -13.11
N GLY A 93 29.60 12.18 -12.70
CA GLY A 93 30.58 12.14 -11.61
C GLY A 93 29.99 12.13 -10.19
N VAL A 94 28.67 12.06 -10.04
CA VAL A 94 27.96 12.03 -8.75
C VAL A 94 27.14 10.75 -8.65
N ARG A 95 27.26 10.03 -7.52
CA ARG A 95 26.51 8.79 -7.30
C ARG A 95 25.00 8.98 -7.45
N ASN A 96 24.33 7.91 -7.86
CA ASN A 96 22.88 7.87 -7.89
C ASN A 96 22.35 7.68 -6.45
N GLY A 97 21.09 8.03 -6.24
CA GLY A 97 20.41 7.78 -4.97
C GLY A 97 20.05 6.30 -4.83
N ARG A 98 20.08 5.78 -3.61
CA ARG A 98 19.75 4.39 -3.31
C ARG A 98 18.32 4.24 -2.79
N VAL A 99 17.55 3.38 -3.45
CA VAL A 99 16.18 3.06 -3.11
C VAL A 99 16.05 1.59 -2.75
N THR A 100 15.62 1.30 -1.52
CA THR A 100 15.27 -0.07 -1.10
C THR A 100 13.76 -0.22 -1.01
N VAL A 101 13.22 -1.25 -1.66
CA VAL A 101 11.80 -1.59 -1.66
C VAL A 101 11.61 -2.91 -0.91
N ILE A 102 10.87 -2.89 0.19
CA ILE A 102 10.56 -4.10 0.96
C ILE A 102 9.17 -4.61 0.59
N GLY A 103 9.11 -5.72 -0.12
CA GLY A 103 7.90 -6.31 -0.68
C GLY A 103 7.83 -6.13 -2.21
N GLY A 104 7.97 -7.21 -2.95
CA GLY A 104 7.98 -7.31 -4.40
C GLY A 104 6.60 -7.49 -5.04
N GLY A 105 5.53 -7.13 -4.34
CA GLY A 105 4.15 -7.15 -4.85
C GLY A 105 3.85 -6.03 -5.86
N THR A 106 2.56 -5.76 -6.10
CA THR A 106 2.11 -4.73 -7.05
C THR A 106 2.61 -3.32 -6.69
N VAL A 107 2.57 -2.98 -5.39
CA VAL A 107 3.12 -1.70 -4.88
C VAL A 107 4.62 -1.64 -5.16
N GLY A 108 5.36 -2.68 -4.75
CA GLY A 108 6.80 -2.75 -4.93
C GLY A 108 7.23 -2.61 -6.38
N LEU A 109 6.57 -3.31 -7.31
CA LEU A 109 6.90 -3.24 -8.73
C LEU A 109 6.75 -1.81 -9.28
N ASN A 110 5.70 -1.11 -8.87
CA ASN A 110 5.46 0.25 -9.33
C ASN A 110 6.40 1.27 -8.67
N ALA A 111 6.84 1.02 -7.43
CA ALA A 111 7.91 1.77 -6.80
C ALA A 111 9.24 1.57 -7.55
N VAL A 112 9.59 0.32 -7.87
CA VAL A 112 10.79 -0.02 -8.66
C VAL A 112 10.78 0.67 -10.02
N LEU A 113 9.67 0.56 -10.77
CA LEU A 113 9.55 1.22 -12.07
C LEU A 113 9.76 2.74 -11.97
N SER A 114 9.20 3.38 -10.94
CA SER A 114 9.32 4.83 -10.74
C SER A 114 10.73 5.23 -10.32
N ALA A 115 11.36 4.46 -9.42
CA ALA A 115 12.72 4.70 -8.96
C ALA A 115 13.75 4.52 -10.08
N LEU A 116 13.63 3.44 -10.87
CA LEU A 116 14.47 3.22 -12.06
C LEU A 116 14.26 4.31 -13.11
N GLY A 117 13.02 4.75 -13.32
CA GLY A 117 12.72 5.86 -14.24
C GLY A 117 13.36 7.18 -13.83
N LEU A 118 13.65 7.36 -12.54
CA LEU A 118 14.42 8.48 -12.00
C LEU A 118 15.93 8.21 -11.92
N GLY A 119 16.40 7.08 -12.44
CA GLY A 119 17.82 6.70 -12.45
C GLY A 119 18.36 6.23 -11.09
N ALA A 120 17.54 5.85 -10.12
CA ALA A 120 18.05 5.36 -8.84
C ALA A 120 18.77 4.00 -8.95
N GLU A 121 19.66 3.72 -8.00
CA GLU A 121 20.08 2.35 -7.66
C GLU A 121 18.97 1.68 -6.86
N VAL A 122 18.38 0.59 -7.36
CA VAL A 122 17.19 -0.02 -6.76
C VAL A 122 17.48 -1.43 -6.24
N THR A 123 17.11 -1.68 -4.99
CA THR A 123 17.14 -3.00 -4.35
C THR A 123 15.73 -3.42 -3.94
N VAL A 124 15.33 -4.66 -4.25
CA VAL A 124 14.07 -5.26 -3.82
C VAL A 124 14.35 -6.39 -2.84
N ILE A 125 13.66 -6.35 -1.71
CA ILE A 125 13.72 -7.38 -0.67
C ILE A 125 12.35 -8.07 -0.59
N ASP A 126 12.31 -9.39 -0.70
CA ASP A 126 11.09 -10.20 -0.60
C ASP A 126 11.39 -11.59 -0.01
N ASN A 127 10.40 -12.26 0.56
CA ASN A 127 10.53 -13.62 1.10
C ASN A 127 10.19 -14.71 0.07
N LYS A 128 9.52 -14.36 -1.04
CA LYS A 128 9.14 -15.29 -2.10
C LYS A 128 10.21 -15.32 -3.18
N HIS A 129 10.93 -16.43 -3.30
CA HIS A 129 11.96 -16.62 -4.32
C HIS A 129 11.48 -16.30 -5.74
N ARG A 130 10.29 -16.78 -6.13
CA ARG A 130 9.68 -16.51 -7.44
C ARG A 130 9.49 -15.02 -7.74
N LYS A 131 9.27 -14.19 -6.70
CA LYS A 131 9.21 -12.73 -6.89
C LYS A 131 10.58 -12.17 -7.22
N LEU A 132 11.60 -12.56 -6.45
CA LEU A 132 12.98 -12.13 -6.68
C LEU A 132 13.48 -12.54 -8.06
N GLU A 133 13.24 -13.80 -8.47
CA GLU A 133 13.55 -14.30 -9.81
C GLU A 133 12.88 -13.46 -10.90
N PHE A 134 11.57 -13.17 -10.76
CA PHE A 134 10.86 -12.27 -11.67
C PHE A 134 11.54 -10.89 -11.79
N TYR A 135 11.94 -10.24 -10.69
CA TYR A 135 12.63 -8.95 -10.78
C TYR A 135 13.98 -9.06 -11.48
N TYR A 136 14.75 -10.10 -11.14
CA TYR A 136 16.07 -10.31 -11.72
C TYR A 136 16.00 -10.49 -13.23
N GLU A 137 15.10 -11.35 -13.71
CA GLU A 137 14.90 -11.60 -15.14
C GLU A 137 14.27 -10.41 -15.84
N HIS A 138 13.18 -9.86 -15.30
CA HIS A 138 12.41 -8.78 -15.96
C HIS A 138 13.20 -7.48 -16.10
N PHE A 139 14.09 -7.20 -15.15
CA PHE A 139 14.93 -6.00 -15.19
C PHE A 139 16.36 -6.28 -15.68
N GLU A 140 16.64 -7.51 -16.14
CA GLU A 140 17.94 -7.92 -16.68
C GLU A 140 19.09 -7.62 -15.70
N GLY A 141 18.89 -7.95 -14.42
CA GLY A 141 19.87 -7.72 -13.36
C GLY A 141 20.05 -6.26 -12.93
N ARG A 142 19.35 -5.28 -13.54
CA ARG A 142 19.43 -3.86 -13.14
C ARG A 142 18.83 -3.58 -11.77
N VAL A 143 17.92 -4.42 -11.31
CA VAL A 143 17.35 -4.38 -9.96
C VAL A 143 18.04 -5.45 -9.14
N ARG A 144 18.67 -5.05 -8.03
CA ARG A 144 19.25 -6.02 -7.11
C ARG A 144 18.14 -6.66 -6.29
N THR A 145 18.16 -7.97 -6.16
CA THR A 145 17.12 -8.74 -5.47
C THR A 145 17.74 -9.49 -4.30
N LEU A 146 17.17 -9.35 -3.11
CA LEU A 146 17.71 -9.96 -1.89
C LEU A 146 16.60 -10.68 -1.10
N PRO A 147 16.96 -11.75 -0.37
CA PRO A 147 16.02 -12.42 0.53
C PRO A 147 15.71 -11.56 1.75
N SER A 148 14.48 -11.67 2.25
CA SER A 148 13.98 -10.94 3.42
C SER A 148 14.45 -11.53 4.76
N TYR A 149 15.75 -11.41 5.05
CA TYR A 149 16.33 -11.70 6.38
C TYR A 149 16.56 -10.41 7.19
N PRO A 150 16.41 -10.43 8.53
CA PRO A 150 16.59 -9.24 9.37
C PRO A 150 17.94 -8.52 9.17
N GLU A 151 19.03 -9.27 9.03
CA GLU A 151 20.38 -8.74 8.86
C GLU A 151 20.52 -8.03 7.51
N VAL A 152 19.96 -8.63 6.46
CA VAL A 152 19.93 -8.07 5.10
C VAL A 152 19.10 -6.80 5.06
N ILE A 153 17.91 -6.80 5.68
CA ILE A 153 17.06 -5.60 5.76
C ILE A 153 17.82 -4.47 6.46
N SER A 154 18.44 -4.76 7.62
CA SER A 154 19.19 -3.76 8.40
C SER A 154 20.35 -3.16 7.61
N GLU A 155 21.15 -4.00 6.93
CA GLU A 155 22.28 -3.56 6.10
C GLU A 155 21.82 -2.65 4.94
N GLU A 156 20.73 -3.02 4.26
CA GLU A 156 20.21 -2.25 3.14
C GLU A 156 19.56 -0.94 3.57
N LEU A 157 18.85 -0.93 4.69
CA LEU A 157 18.31 0.30 5.27
C LEU A 157 19.43 1.29 5.59
N GLY A 158 20.52 0.83 6.20
CA GLY A 158 21.67 1.69 6.52
C GLY A 158 22.29 2.39 5.32
N ARG A 159 22.18 1.79 4.13
CA ARG A 159 22.73 2.33 2.86
C ARG A 159 21.72 3.14 2.05
N SER A 160 20.45 3.14 2.44
CA SER A 160 19.37 3.68 1.63
C SER A 160 19.15 5.18 1.86
N ASP A 161 18.95 5.92 0.78
CA ASP A 161 18.47 7.30 0.83
C ASP A 161 16.94 7.32 0.98
N LEU A 162 16.26 6.43 0.27
CA LEU A 162 14.81 6.23 0.33
C LEU A 162 14.48 4.75 0.55
N VAL A 163 13.60 4.48 1.50
CA VAL A 163 13.03 3.14 1.73
C VAL A 163 11.53 3.17 1.49
N VAL A 164 11.02 2.20 0.74
CA VAL A 164 9.59 2.02 0.48
C VAL A 164 9.13 0.72 1.14
N GLY A 165 8.29 0.84 2.16
CA GLY A 165 7.57 -0.28 2.77
C GLY A 165 6.37 -0.67 1.91
N ALA A 166 6.44 -1.83 1.25
CA ALA A 166 5.44 -2.35 0.32
C ALA A 166 4.97 -3.76 0.70
N VAL A 167 5.09 -4.11 1.99
CA VAL A 167 4.69 -5.41 2.53
C VAL A 167 3.17 -5.46 2.69
N LEU A 168 2.54 -6.47 2.12
CA LEU A 168 1.10 -6.66 2.17
C LEU A 168 0.78 -8.12 2.43
N VAL A 169 -0.12 -8.37 3.39
CA VAL A 169 -0.76 -9.67 3.57
C VAL A 169 -2.26 -9.43 3.37
N THR A 170 -2.84 -10.13 2.39
CA THR A 170 -4.26 -9.98 2.06
C THR A 170 -5.14 -10.27 3.27
N GLY A 171 -6.08 -9.37 3.59
CA GLY A 171 -7.09 -9.57 4.65
C GLY A 171 -6.56 -9.49 6.09
N ALA A 172 -5.25 -9.34 6.28
CA ALA A 172 -4.61 -9.31 7.60
C ALA A 172 -3.88 -7.99 7.86
N ARG A 173 -3.41 -7.81 9.09
CA ARG A 173 -2.53 -6.69 9.44
C ARG A 173 -1.17 -6.87 8.77
N ALA A 174 -0.55 -5.79 8.32
CA ALA A 174 0.80 -5.84 7.79
C ALA A 174 1.79 -6.31 8.87
N PRO A 175 2.67 -7.29 8.59
CA PRO A 175 3.68 -7.72 9.54
C PRO A 175 4.74 -6.64 9.68
N ARG A 176 5.16 -6.38 10.93
CA ARG A 176 6.23 -5.44 11.24
C ARG A 176 7.58 -6.11 11.03
N VAL A 177 8.09 -6.02 9.80
CA VAL A 177 9.38 -6.61 9.41
C VAL A 177 10.55 -5.65 9.59
N ILE A 178 10.28 -4.35 9.79
CA ILE A 178 11.29 -3.32 10.03
C ILE A 178 11.24 -2.88 11.49
N THR A 179 12.27 -3.22 12.26
CA THR A 179 12.35 -2.82 13.67
C THR A 179 12.82 -1.37 13.82
N LYS A 180 12.62 -0.80 15.02
CA LYS A 180 13.13 0.52 15.37
C LYS A 180 14.66 0.62 15.21
N GLU A 181 15.39 -0.43 15.54
CA GLU A 181 16.85 -0.50 15.45
C GLU A 181 17.30 -0.45 13.99
N MET A 182 16.58 -1.13 13.08
CA MET A 182 16.87 -1.07 11.65
C MET A 182 16.69 0.35 11.08
N ILE A 183 15.65 1.08 11.53
CA ILE A 183 15.46 2.49 11.15
C ILE A 183 16.58 3.37 11.72
N ALA A 184 17.05 3.10 12.93
CA ALA A 184 18.15 3.85 13.55
C ALA A 184 19.49 3.69 12.79
N CYS A 185 19.67 2.61 12.03
CA CYS A 185 20.84 2.41 11.18
C CYS A 185 20.86 3.32 9.94
N MET A 186 19.71 3.88 9.54
CA MET A 186 19.62 4.76 8.37
C MET A 186 20.33 6.09 8.65
N GLU A 187 21.03 6.63 7.65
CA GLU A 187 21.68 7.93 7.83
C GLU A 187 20.65 9.07 7.99
N GLN A 188 21.03 10.10 8.75
CA GLN A 188 20.16 11.24 9.01
C GLN A 188 19.70 11.94 7.72
N GLY A 189 18.41 12.24 7.65
CA GLY A 189 17.76 12.88 6.50
C GLY A 189 17.29 11.89 5.43
N SER A 190 17.53 10.58 5.58
CA SER A 190 16.87 9.57 4.76
C SER A 190 15.35 9.66 4.91
N VAL A 191 14.64 9.11 3.93
CA VAL A 191 13.18 9.06 3.92
C VAL A 191 12.70 7.62 3.95
N PHE A 192 11.72 7.33 4.80
CA PHE A 192 10.98 6.08 4.81
C PHE A 192 9.52 6.35 4.45
N VAL A 193 9.02 5.66 3.44
CA VAL A 193 7.63 5.75 2.97
C VAL A 193 6.94 4.42 3.22
N ASP A 194 6.01 4.38 4.17
CA ASP A 194 5.27 3.16 4.51
C ASP A 194 3.92 3.13 3.77
N VAL A 195 3.88 2.41 2.65
CA VAL A 195 2.65 2.24 1.87
C VAL A 195 1.71 1.22 2.53
N ALA A 196 2.23 0.37 3.41
CA ALA A 196 1.44 -0.61 4.16
C ALA A 196 0.70 0.02 5.35
N ILE A 197 0.79 1.33 5.53
CA ILE A 197 0.18 2.04 6.66
C ILE A 197 -1.34 1.90 6.73
N ASP A 198 -2.01 1.74 5.59
CA ASP A 198 -3.46 1.48 5.52
C ASP A 198 -3.86 0.17 6.23
N GLN A 199 -2.90 -0.74 6.47
CA GLN A 199 -3.06 -1.99 7.23
C GLN A 199 -2.21 -2.04 8.50
N GLY A 200 -1.84 -0.88 9.05
CA GLY A 200 -1.11 -0.75 10.31
C GLY A 200 0.41 -0.63 10.19
N GLY A 201 0.96 -0.63 8.97
CA GLY A 201 2.37 -0.36 8.67
C GLY A 201 3.31 -1.55 8.83
N CYS A 202 4.40 -1.55 8.06
CA CYS A 202 5.41 -2.61 8.08
C CYS A 202 6.63 -2.30 8.97
N SER A 203 6.65 -1.13 9.62
CA SER A 203 7.65 -0.77 10.62
C SER A 203 7.06 -0.57 12.01
N GLU A 204 7.83 -0.88 13.04
CA GLU A 204 7.52 -0.54 14.44
C GLU A 204 7.41 0.95 14.69
N THR A 205 8.09 1.76 13.87
CA THR A 205 8.13 3.21 13.99
C THR A 205 7.05 3.93 13.18
N SER A 206 6.24 3.18 12.42
CA SER A 206 5.17 3.73 11.58
C SER A 206 3.98 4.21 12.40
N ILE A 207 3.59 5.47 12.17
CA ILE A 207 2.44 6.13 12.78
C ILE A 207 1.63 6.76 11.65
N PRO A 208 0.33 6.45 11.51
CA PRO A 208 -0.49 7.05 10.46
C PRO A 208 -0.47 8.57 10.49
N THR A 209 -0.34 9.17 9.30
CA THR A 209 -0.34 10.63 9.07
C THR A 209 -1.43 11.01 8.08
N THR A 210 -1.63 12.32 7.86
CA THR A 210 -2.66 12.85 6.96
C THR A 210 -2.02 13.70 5.86
N HIS A 211 -2.76 14.04 4.81
CA HIS A 211 -2.25 14.95 3.77
C HIS A 211 -1.85 16.32 4.31
N ASP A 212 -2.52 16.81 5.35
CA ASP A 212 -2.23 18.11 5.97
C ASP A 212 -0.95 18.08 6.84
N SER A 213 -0.61 16.91 7.37
CA SER A 213 0.59 16.70 8.19
C SER A 213 1.25 15.38 7.79
N PRO A 214 1.86 15.33 6.59
CA PRO A 214 2.17 14.08 5.91
C PRO A 214 3.42 13.37 6.41
N VAL A 215 4.23 14.06 7.20
CA VAL A 215 5.49 13.53 7.71
C VAL A 215 5.72 13.85 9.17
N TYR A 216 6.46 12.98 9.83
CA TYR A 216 7.12 13.24 11.10
C TYR A 216 8.57 12.75 11.01
N LYS A 217 9.42 13.21 11.93
CA LYS A 217 10.82 12.80 11.99
C LYS A 217 11.07 12.03 13.27
N THR A 218 11.66 10.85 13.15
CA THR A 218 12.12 10.04 14.28
C THR A 218 13.44 9.40 13.93
N LEU A 219 14.36 9.28 14.90
CA LEU A 219 15.69 8.69 14.68
C LEU A 219 16.48 9.32 13.52
N GLY A 220 16.24 10.61 13.24
CA GLY A 220 16.88 11.30 12.12
C GLY A 220 16.27 11.01 10.74
N VAL A 221 15.29 10.10 10.63
CA VAL A 221 14.64 9.68 9.37
C VAL A 221 13.26 10.33 9.25
N THR A 222 12.97 10.88 8.07
CA THR A 222 11.65 11.41 7.75
C THR A 222 10.71 10.26 7.38
N HIS A 223 9.61 10.13 8.12
CA HIS A 223 8.58 9.11 7.90
C HIS A 223 7.42 9.73 7.15
N TYR A 224 7.05 9.13 6.02
CA TYR A 224 5.81 9.41 5.32
C TYR A 224 4.90 8.20 5.45
N CYS A 225 3.79 8.38 6.16
CA CYS A 225 2.88 7.30 6.54
C CYS A 225 1.43 7.73 6.27
N VAL A 226 1.20 8.43 5.15
CA VAL A 226 -0.13 8.98 4.83
C VAL A 226 -1.02 7.86 4.33
N THR A 227 -2.18 7.72 4.95
CA THR A 227 -3.21 6.77 4.49
C THR A 227 -3.83 7.26 3.19
N ASN A 228 -4.29 6.33 2.34
CA ASN A 228 -4.96 6.67 1.08
C ASN A 228 -4.12 7.59 0.15
N MET A 229 -2.84 7.26 -0.06
CA MET A 229 -1.94 8.00 -0.96
C MET A 229 -2.54 8.31 -2.36
N PRO A 230 -3.29 7.40 -3.03
CA PRO A 230 -3.86 7.67 -4.35
C PRO A 230 -4.77 8.91 -4.42
N SER A 231 -5.32 9.37 -3.28
CA SER A 231 -6.13 10.59 -3.25
C SER A 231 -5.37 11.87 -3.63
N LEU A 232 -4.02 11.88 -3.54
CA LEU A 232 -3.18 13.00 -4.03
C LEU A 232 -3.32 13.25 -5.53
N VAL A 233 -3.70 12.22 -6.29
CA VAL A 233 -3.84 12.27 -7.76
C VAL A 233 -5.24 11.84 -8.17
N SER A 234 -6.24 12.46 -7.53
CA SER A 234 -7.67 12.11 -7.65
C SER A 234 -8.16 11.96 -9.09
N GLY A 235 -7.69 12.79 -10.03
CA GLY A 235 -8.00 12.63 -11.45
C GLY A 235 -7.61 11.26 -11.98
N THR A 236 -6.32 10.90 -11.86
CA THR A 236 -5.79 9.60 -12.28
C THR A 236 -6.44 8.44 -11.52
N SER A 237 -6.56 8.57 -10.19
CA SER A 237 -7.09 7.51 -9.32
C SER A 237 -8.55 7.22 -9.59
N THR A 238 -9.38 8.24 -9.79
CA THR A 238 -10.80 8.08 -10.13
C THR A 238 -10.97 7.33 -11.43
N TYR A 239 -10.27 7.71 -12.51
CA TYR A 239 -10.37 6.99 -13.78
C TYR A 239 -9.88 5.54 -13.66
N SER A 240 -8.74 5.32 -13.01
CA SER A 240 -8.15 3.99 -12.82
C SER A 240 -9.06 3.05 -12.02
N LEU A 241 -9.64 3.55 -10.93
CA LEU A 241 -10.60 2.78 -10.13
C LEU A 241 -11.91 2.56 -10.88
N SER A 242 -12.49 3.62 -11.47
CA SER A 242 -13.78 3.56 -12.17
C SER A 242 -13.78 2.54 -13.30
N ASN A 243 -12.74 2.53 -14.13
CA ASN A 243 -12.59 1.56 -15.22
C ASN A 243 -12.59 0.11 -14.72
N THR A 244 -12.10 -0.11 -13.50
CA THR A 244 -11.99 -1.44 -12.91
C THR A 244 -13.29 -1.86 -12.20
N ILE A 245 -13.95 -0.94 -11.50
CA ILE A 245 -15.18 -1.26 -10.74
C ILE A 245 -16.44 -1.31 -11.61
N LEU A 246 -16.43 -0.66 -12.79
CA LEU A 246 -17.63 -0.50 -13.61
C LEU A 246 -18.32 -1.83 -13.96
N PRO A 247 -17.61 -2.90 -14.38
CA PRO A 247 -18.24 -4.20 -14.63
C PRO A 247 -18.91 -4.80 -13.39
N TYR A 248 -18.32 -4.59 -12.22
CA TYR A 248 -18.86 -5.07 -10.95
C TYR A 248 -20.08 -4.28 -10.52
N VAL A 249 -20.06 -2.96 -10.68
CA VAL A 249 -21.23 -2.10 -10.40
C VAL A 249 -22.41 -2.48 -11.31
N ALA A 250 -22.16 -2.74 -12.59
CA ALA A 250 -23.19 -3.21 -13.52
C ALA A 250 -23.77 -4.57 -13.07
N ALA A 251 -22.91 -5.54 -12.74
CA ALA A 251 -23.35 -6.83 -12.23
C ALA A 251 -24.16 -6.72 -10.93
N LEU A 252 -23.78 -5.84 -10.01
CA LEU A 252 -24.54 -5.57 -8.78
C LEU A 252 -25.92 -4.98 -9.09
N ALA A 253 -26.02 -4.07 -10.06
CA ALA A 253 -27.28 -3.43 -10.45
C ALA A 253 -28.27 -4.42 -11.11
N GLU A 254 -27.76 -5.43 -11.81
CA GLU A 254 -28.55 -6.49 -12.46
C GLU A 254 -28.91 -7.66 -11.52
N GLY A 255 -28.55 -7.58 -10.23
CA GLY A 255 -28.77 -8.66 -9.26
C GLY A 255 -27.81 -9.85 -9.42
N GLY A 256 -26.71 -9.67 -10.15
CA GLY A 256 -25.76 -10.72 -10.55
C GLY A 256 -24.71 -11.13 -9.50
N ILE A 257 -24.90 -10.83 -8.21
CA ILE A 257 -23.93 -11.20 -7.14
C ILE A 257 -23.73 -12.72 -7.13
N GLU A 258 -24.82 -13.48 -7.09
CA GLU A 258 -24.77 -14.95 -7.00
C GLU A 258 -24.22 -15.61 -8.27
N LYS A 259 -24.12 -14.85 -9.36
CA LYS A 259 -23.57 -15.31 -10.64
C LYS A 259 -22.10 -14.92 -10.84
N ASN A 260 -21.51 -14.22 -9.87
CA ASN A 260 -20.14 -13.74 -9.92
C ASN A 260 -19.38 -14.17 -8.66
N ASP A 261 -18.61 -15.25 -8.81
CA ASP A 261 -17.83 -15.85 -7.71
C ASP A 261 -16.89 -14.84 -7.04
N ALA A 262 -16.28 -13.94 -7.82
CA ALA A 262 -15.37 -12.93 -7.28
C ALA A 262 -16.10 -11.90 -6.41
N LEU A 263 -17.29 -11.47 -6.81
CA LEU A 263 -18.14 -10.60 -5.98
C LEU A 263 -18.62 -11.31 -4.72
N SER A 264 -18.97 -12.60 -4.84
CA SER A 264 -19.41 -13.41 -3.71
C SER A 264 -18.32 -13.54 -2.65
N LYS A 265 -17.05 -13.74 -3.05
CA LYS A 265 -15.90 -13.68 -2.14
C LYS A 265 -15.70 -12.32 -1.47
N GLY A 266 -16.09 -11.24 -2.16
CA GLY A 266 -15.99 -9.88 -1.63
C GLY A 266 -17.00 -9.54 -0.53
N ILE A 267 -17.98 -10.40 -0.24
CA ILE A 267 -19.01 -10.15 0.78
C ILE A 267 -18.37 -10.30 2.16
N ASN A 268 -18.24 -9.18 2.87
CA ASN A 268 -17.67 -9.16 4.22
C ASN A 268 -18.74 -9.17 5.32
N VAL A 269 -19.88 -8.50 5.10
CA VAL A 269 -21.02 -8.51 6.02
C VAL A 269 -22.29 -8.73 5.23
N ASP A 270 -23.16 -9.61 5.72
CA ASP A 270 -24.48 -9.81 5.14
C ASP A 270 -25.50 -10.18 6.22
N ASN A 271 -26.67 -9.54 6.21
CA ASN A 271 -27.75 -9.78 7.18
C ASN A 271 -27.32 -9.73 8.67
N GLY A 272 -26.34 -8.89 8.99
CA GLY A 272 -25.81 -8.74 10.35
C GLY A 272 -24.73 -9.74 10.74
N GLU A 273 -24.36 -10.65 9.86
CA GLU A 273 -23.31 -11.63 10.05
C GLU A 273 -22.01 -11.20 9.36
N LEU A 274 -20.88 -11.42 10.02
CA LEU A 274 -19.57 -11.27 9.41
C LEU A 274 -19.27 -12.54 8.61
N ARG A 275 -18.83 -12.38 7.36
CA ARG A 275 -18.61 -13.47 6.40
C ARG A 275 -17.13 -13.76 6.12
N ILE A 276 -16.24 -13.00 6.75
CA ILE A 276 -14.78 -13.16 6.66
C ILE A 276 -14.21 -13.51 8.04
N ASN A 277 -13.12 -14.27 8.06
CA ASN A 277 -12.34 -14.50 9.27
C ASN A 277 -11.19 -13.49 9.32
N PHE A 278 -10.98 -12.87 10.47
CA PHE A 278 -9.77 -12.12 10.76
C PHE A 278 -8.80 -13.11 11.41
N ASP A 279 -7.77 -13.54 10.69
CA ASP A 279 -6.66 -14.28 11.27
C ASP A 279 -5.75 -13.35 12.10
#